data_AF-A0A4P8WR79-F1
#
_entry.id   AF-A0A4P8WR79-F1
#
_cell.length_a   1.000
_cell.length_b   1.000
_cell.length_c   1.000
_cell.angle_alpha   90.00
_cell.angle_beta   90.00
_cell.angle_gamma   90.00
#
_symmetry.space_group_name_H-M   'P 1'
#
loop_
_entity.id
_entity.type
_entity.pdbx_description
1 polymer ?
#
loop_
_entity_poly.entity_id
_entity_poly.type
_entity_poly.pdbx_seq_one_letter_code
_entity_poly.pdbx_strand_id
1 'polypeptide(L)'
;MADEDAGHELAGREETLERLEAAARERWGDEWAIRATHFADGTTQAYAFHSRGVVDDDRDEKTLEQERLYTDGDSAVFQRVHIQREGVVDVLEEREFERDHD
;
A
#
# COMPACT_ATOMS: atom_id res chain seq x y z
N MET A 1 -20.95 -21.39 -20.24
CA MET A 1 -20.15 -20.21 -20.59
C MET A 1 -19.46 -19.79 -19.31
N ALA A 2 -18.24 -20.29 -19.15
CA ALA A 2 -17.29 -19.94 -18.10
C ALA A 2 -15.98 -19.71 -18.85
N ASP A 3 -15.07 -18.91 -18.29
CA ASP A 3 -13.79 -18.49 -18.89
C ASP A 3 -13.84 -17.21 -19.75
N GLU A 4 -14.28 -16.07 -19.18
CA GLU A 4 -13.82 -14.74 -19.66
C GLU A 4 -13.37 -13.78 -18.54
N ASP A 5 -13.54 -14.11 -17.24
CA ASP A 5 -13.27 -13.16 -16.15
C ASP A 5 -11.83 -13.23 -15.57
N ALA A 6 -11.13 -14.36 -15.71
CA ALA A 6 -9.79 -14.53 -15.14
C ALA A 6 -8.68 -13.72 -15.86
N GLY A 7 -8.95 -13.22 -17.06
CA GLY A 7 -8.00 -12.40 -17.83
C GLY A 7 -7.99 -10.91 -17.44
N HIS A 8 -9.09 -10.41 -16.86
CA HIS A 8 -9.24 -9.00 -16.49
C HIS A 8 -8.64 -8.73 -15.10
N GLU A 9 -8.78 -9.68 -14.16
CA GLU A 9 -8.28 -9.56 -12.79
C GLU A 9 -6.74 -9.59 -12.71
N LEU A 10 -6.08 -10.32 -13.61
CA LEU A 10 -4.61 -10.41 -13.66
C LEU A 10 -3.99 -9.17 -14.32
N ALA A 11 -4.61 -8.64 -15.38
CA ALA A 11 -4.15 -7.40 -16.03
C ALA A 11 -4.27 -6.19 -15.09
N GLY A 12 -5.39 -6.08 -14.35
CA GLY A 12 -5.55 -5.05 -13.32
C GLY A 12 -4.54 -5.18 -12.18
N ARG A 13 -4.13 -6.41 -11.82
CA ARG A 13 -3.11 -6.65 -10.79
C ARG A 13 -1.72 -6.19 -11.22
N GLU A 14 -1.29 -6.54 -12.43
CA GLU A 14 0.03 -6.11 -12.95
C GLU A 14 0.06 -4.59 -13.09
N GLU A 15 -0.99 -3.98 -13.64
CA GLU A 15 -1.15 -2.53 -13.72
C GLU A 15 -1.16 -1.85 -12.34
N THR A 16 -1.82 -2.47 -11.35
CA THR A 16 -1.83 -1.99 -9.96
C THR A 16 -0.44 -2.03 -9.34
N LEU A 17 0.32 -3.11 -9.57
CA LEU A 17 1.67 -3.25 -9.05
C LEU A 17 2.64 -2.26 -9.70
N GLU A 18 2.56 -2.07 -11.01
CA GLU A 18 3.36 -1.08 -11.74
C GLU A 18 3.05 0.35 -11.27
N ARG A 19 1.77 0.68 -11.03
CA ARG A 19 1.36 1.97 -10.45
C ARG A 19 1.90 2.16 -9.04
N LEU A 20 1.77 1.13 -8.18
CA LEU A 20 2.32 1.15 -6.83
C LEU A 20 3.84 1.31 -6.84
N GLU A 21 4.54 0.61 -7.73
CA GLU A 21 5.98 0.71 -7.90
C GLU A 21 6.40 2.11 -8.33
N ALA A 22 5.72 2.69 -9.33
CA ALA A 22 6.00 4.06 -9.79
C ALA A 22 5.77 5.09 -8.68
N ALA A 23 4.64 5.00 -7.95
CA ALA A 23 4.31 5.90 -6.85
C ALA A 23 5.27 5.73 -5.66
N ALA A 24 5.58 4.48 -5.29
CA ALA A 24 6.55 4.17 -4.24
C ALA A 24 7.93 4.68 -4.61
N ARG A 25 8.35 4.51 -5.87
CA ARG A 25 9.65 4.99 -6.34
C ARG A 25 9.74 6.51 -6.37
N GLU A 26 8.70 7.19 -6.84
CA GLU A 26 8.64 8.65 -6.84
C GLU A 26 8.72 9.21 -5.42
N ARG A 27 8.11 8.52 -4.44
CA ARG A 27 8.00 9.01 -3.07
C ARG A 27 9.15 8.59 -2.15
N TRP A 28 9.61 7.34 -2.26
CA TRP A 28 10.56 6.70 -1.34
C TRP A 28 11.87 6.28 -2.03
N GLY A 29 12.00 6.48 -3.35
CA GLY A 29 13.20 6.11 -4.09
C GLY A 29 13.30 4.60 -4.29
N ASP A 30 14.40 3.99 -3.83
CA ASP A 30 14.64 2.55 -4.01
C ASP A 30 14.43 1.75 -2.72
N GLU A 31 14.05 2.40 -1.62
CA GLU A 31 13.79 1.77 -0.31
C GLU A 31 12.28 1.61 -0.10
N TRP A 32 11.71 0.50 -0.54
CA TRP A 32 10.30 0.16 -0.31
C TRP A 32 10.06 -1.32 -0.57
N ALA A 33 8.90 -1.82 -0.14
CA ALA A 33 8.44 -3.17 -0.43
C ALA A 33 6.97 -3.16 -0.83
N ILE A 34 6.59 -4.04 -1.75
CA ILE A 34 5.18 -4.27 -2.10
C ILE A 34 4.73 -5.60 -1.51
N ARG A 35 3.57 -5.58 -0.85
CA ARG A 35 2.87 -6.78 -0.40
C ARG A 35 1.59 -6.96 -1.18
N ALA A 36 1.48 -8.08 -1.89
CA ALA A 36 0.24 -8.54 -2.49
C ALA A 36 -0.29 -9.75 -1.73
N THR A 37 -1.51 -9.67 -1.25
CA THR A 37 -2.24 -10.75 -0.59
C THR A 37 -3.35 -11.22 -1.51
N HIS A 38 -3.32 -12.49 -1.88
CA HIS A 38 -4.39 -13.13 -2.62
C HIS A 38 -5.33 -13.81 -1.64
N PHE A 39 -6.60 -13.40 -1.63
CA PHE A 39 -7.63 -13.98 -0.78
C PHE A 39 -8.30 -15.18 -1.46
N ALA A 40 -8.86 -16.08 -0.65
CA ALA A 40 -9.56 -17.27 -1.16
C ALA A 40 -10.86 -16.92 -1.90
N ASP A 41 -11.39 -15.70 -1.72
CA ASP A 41 -12.55 -15.15 -2.44
C ASP A 41 -12.21 -14.68 -3.87
N GLY A 42 -10.96 -14.86 -4.33
CA GLY A 42 -10.49 -14.41 -5.64
C GLY A 42 -9.98 -12.97 -5.64
N THR A 43 -10.32 -12.17 -4.62
CA THR A 43 -9.82 -10.80 -4.49
C THR A 43 -8.32 -10.78 -4.23
N THR A 44 -7.60 -9.92 -4.94
CA THR A 44 -6.19 -9.59 -4.66
C THR A 44 -6.09 -8.19 -4.09
N GLN A 45 -5.45 -8.05 -2.92
CA GLN A 45 -5.12 -6.74 -2.36
C GLN A 45 -3.61 -6.53 -2.40
N ALA A 46 -3.16 -5.44 -3.01
CA ALA A 46 -1.75 -5.06 -3.04
C ALA A 46 -1.54 -3.69 -2.42
N TYR A 47 -0.42 -3.51 -1.72
CA TYR A 47 0.01 -2.22 -1.20
C TYR A 47 1.52 -2.12 -1.11
N ALA A 48 2.04 -0.93 -1.38
CA ALA A 48 3.44 -0.61 -1.14
C ALA A 48 3.61 -0.08 0.29
N PHE A 49 4.71 -0.40 0.93
CA PHE A 49 5.06 0.16 2.23
C PHE A 49 6.55 0.45 2.33
N HIS A 50 6.88 1.51 3.04
CA HIS A 50 8.23 1.91 3.39
C HIS A 50 8.34 2.05 4.91
N SER A 51 9.29 1.37 5.52
CA SER A 51 9.51 1.42 6.96
C SER A 51 10.60 2.45 7.25
N ARG A 52 10.26 3.57 7.90
CA ARG A 52 11.25 4.59 8.29
C ARG A 52 12.13 4.18 9.48
N GLY A 53 11.79 3.08 10.14
CA GLY A 53 12.52 2.53 11.27
C GLY A 53 11.75 2.66 12.59
N VAL A 54 12.45 2.37 13.69
CA VAL A 54 11.89 2.48 15.04
C VAL A 54 11.85 3.95 15.42
N VAL A 55 10.67 4.44 15.78
CA VAL A 55 10.50 5.76 16.39
C VAL A 55 10.48 5.59 17.91
N ASP A 56 11.24 6.46 18.58
CA ASP A 56 11.16 6.59 20.03
C ASP A 56 9.87 7.35 20.32
N ASP A 57 8.92 6.64 20.90
CA ASP A 57 7.63 7.17 21.32
C ASP A 57 7.51 6.87 22.82
N ASP A 58 6.83 7.72 23.59
CA ASP A 58 6.65 7.57 25.05
C ASP A 58 5.92 6.27 25.47
N ARG A 59 5.56 5.42 24.51
CA ARG A 59 4.97 4.10 24.70
C ARG A 59 6.00 3.05 25.15
N ASP A 60 5.58 2.12 26.00
CA ASP A 60 6.42 1.03 26.53
C ASP A 60 6.94 0.05 25.45
N GLU A 61 6.34 0.01 24.26
CA GLU A 61 6.75 -0.90 23.18
C GLU A 61 7.36 -0.17 21.98
N LYS A 62 8.25 -0.88 21.28
CA LYS A 62 8.91 -0.36 20.08
C LYS A 62 7.87 -0.05 19.01
N THR A 63 7.73 1.23 18.72
CA THR A 63 6.88 1.73 17.66
C THR A 63 7.70 1.86 16.39
N LEU A 64 7.23 1.30 15.29
CA LEU A 64 7.82 1.44 13.96
C LEU A 64 6.98 2.44 13.18
N GLU A 65 7.64 3.39 12.53
CA GLU A 65 6.96 4.26 11.58
C GLU A 65 6.96 3.61 10.20
N GLN A 66 5.77 3.44 9.64
CA GLN A 66 5.56 2.85 8.34
C GLN A 66 4.69 3.76 7.47
N GLU A 67 5.20 4.09 6.31
CA GLU A 67 4.44 4.73 5.25
C GLU A 67 3.87 3.63 4.35
N ARG A 68 2.61 3.76 3.95
CA ARG A 68 1.87 2.80 3.15
C ARG A 68 1.21 3.51 1.98
N LEU A 69 1.10 2.83 0.87
CA LEU A 69 0.47 3.34 -0.34
C LEU A 69 -0.38 2.23 -0.93
N TYR A 70 -1.66 2.51 -1.08
CA TYR A 70 -2.68 1.60 -1.59
C TYR A 70 -3.29 2.21 -2.85
N THR A 71 -3.78 1.36 -3.74
CA THR A 71 -4.60 1.81 -4.87
C THR A 71 -6.05 1.48 -4.58
N ASP A 72 -6.91 2.50 -4.56
CA ASP A 72 -8.35 2.35 -4.49
C ASP A 72 -8.94 2.78 -5.85
N GLY A 73 -9.20 1.79 -6.71
CA GLY A 73 -9.62 2.05 -8.09
C GLY A 73 -8.57 2.85 -8.87
N ASP A 74 -8.92 4.09 -9.23
CA ASP A 74 -8.06 5.02 -9.98
C ASP A 74 -7.19 5.91 -9.08
N SER A 75 -7.45 5.91 -7.76
CA SER A 75 -6.77 6.80 -6.81
C SER A 75 -5.70 6.07 -6.01
N ALA A 76 -4.61 6.78 -5.70
CA ALA A 76 -3.57 6.30 -4.80
C ALA A 76 -3.78 6.91 -3.41
N VAL A 77 -3.95 6.06 -2.40
CA VAL A 77 -4.09 6.48 -1.00
C VAL A 77 -2.77 6.29 -0.30
N PHE A 78 -2.19 7.38 0.19
CA PHE A 78 -1.02 7.36 1.06
C PHE A 78 -1.45 7.41 2.52
N GLN A 79 -0.80 6.61 3.35
CA GLN A 79 -1.03 6.62 4.78
C GLN A 79 0.30 6.47 5.52
N ARG A 80 0.56 7.33 6.50
CA ARG A 80 1.67 7.19 7.44
C ARG A 80 1.11 6.72 8.77
N VAL A 81 1.59 5.57 9.21
CA VAL A 81 1.11 4.90 10.42
C VAL A 81 2.25 4.55 11.35
N HIS A 82 1.94 4.49 12.63
CA HIS A 82 2.77 3.85 13.64
C HIS A 82 2.25 2.45 13.87
N ILE A 83 3.16 1.47 13.84
CA ILE A 83 2.86 0.07 14.10
C ILE A 83 3.62 -0.41 15.34
N GLN A 84 2.94 -1.17 16.20
CA GLN A 84 3.55 -1.89 17.32
C GLN A 84 3.31 -3.39 17.12
N ARG A 85 4.39 -4.18 17.22
CA ARG A 85 4.44 -5.62 16.88
C ARG A 85 3.95 -5.93 15.46
N GLU A 86 2.64 -5.94 15.27
CA GLU A 86 1.94 -6.24 14.01
C GLU A 86 0.66 -5.40 13.81
N GLY A 87 0.31 -4.54 14.77
CA GLY A 87 -0.90 -3.72 14.75
C GLY A 87 -0.61 -2.25 14.48
N VAL A 88 -1.49 -1.58 13.74
CA VAL A 88 -1.49 -0.11 13.64
C VAL A 88 -1.99 0.47 14.95
N VAL A 89 -1.19 1.34 15.54
CA VAL A 89 -1.46 1.97 16.83
C VAL A 89 -1.71 3.46 16.73
N ASP A 90 -1.26 4.08 15.64
CA ASP A 90 -1.52 5.48 15.34
C ASP A 90 -1.52 5.70 13.83
N VAL A 91 -2.37 6.62 13.36
CA VAL A 91 -2.39 7.06 11.96
C VAL A 91 -1.99 8.53 11.96
N LEU A 92 -0.76 8.80 11.53
CA LEU A 92 -0.18 10.14 11.56
C LEU A 92 -0.64 11.00 10.39
N GLU A 93 -0.81 10.38 9.22
CA GLU A 93 -1.22 11.08 8.00
C GLU A 93 -2.00 10.14 7.11
N GLU A 94 -3.06 10.64 6.50
CA GLU A 94 -3.77 9.99 5.41
C GLU A 94 -4.00 11.03 4.33
N ARG A 95 -3.59 10.71 3.10
CA ARG A 95 -3.77 11.58 1.93
C ARG A 95 -4.18 10.74 0.74
N GLU A 96 -5.34 11.08 0.21
CA GLU A 96 -5.84 10.55 -1.06
C GLU A 96 -5.29 11.41 -2.19
N PHE A 97 -4.67 10.78 -3.18
CA PHE A 97 -4.25 11.42 -4.41
C PHE A 97 -5.25 11.03 -5.50
N GLU A 98 -6.26 11.88 -5.69
CA GLU A 98 -7.06 11.90 -6.92
C GLU A 98 -6.16 12.46 -8.03
N ARG A 99 -6.03 11.74 -9.16
CA ARG A 99 -5.43 12.36 -10.33
C ARG A 99 -6.42 13.38 -10.89
N ASP A 100 -6.02 14.65 -10.84
CA ASP A 100 -6.64 15.72 -11.61
C ASP A 100 -6.63 15.28 -13.09
N HIS A 101 -7.81 14.93 -13.60
CA HIS A 101 -8.01 14.52 -14.98
C HIS A 101 -8.08 15.79 -15.85
N ASP A 102 -6.93 16.24 -16.36
CA ASP A 102 -6.84 17.29 -17.40
C ASP A 102 -7.07 16.73 -18.81
#